data_AF-A0A959NV90-F1
#
_entry.id   AF-A0A959NV90-F1
#
_cell.length_a   1.000
_cell.length_b   1.000
_cell.length_c   1.000
_cell.angle_alpha   90.00
_cell.angle_beta   90.00
_cell.angle_gamma   90.00
#
_symmetry.space_group_name_H-M   'P 1'
#
loop_
_entity.id
_entity.type
_entity.pdbx_description
1 polymer ?
#
loop_
_entity_poly.entity_id
_entity_poly.type
_entity_poly.pdbx_seq_one_letter_code
_entity_poly.pdbx_strand_id
1 'polypeptide(L)'
;MNIKAKIIDEAGLNRTITRLAHEILEKNKGSENIILIGMRTRGEFLAKRIQDKITSIDKVTPTLGILDATLYRDDFRTRLKQPEVS
;
A
#
# COMPACT_ATOMS: atom_id res chain seq x y z
N MET A 1 -13.53 19.29 -15.58
CA MET A 1 -12.22 19.14 -14.88
C MET A 1 -11.14 19.16 -15.94
N ASN A 2 -10.29 20.20 -16.00
CA ASN A 2 -9.18 20.24 -16.97
C ASN A 2 -7.98 19.47 -16.41
N ILE A 3 -7.61 18.37 -17.05
CA ILE A 3 -6.43 17.59 -16.67
C ILE A 3 -5.19 18.35 -17.15
N LYS A 4 -4.35 18.83 -16.22
CA LYS A 4 -3.13 19.59 -16.53
C LYS A 4 -2.09 18.74 -17.28
N ALA A 5 -1.88 17.51 -16.81
CA ALA A 5 -1.01 16.53 -17.44
C ALA A 5 -1.31 15.14 -16.87
N LYS A 6 -1.15 14.10 -17.68
CA LYS A 6 -1.21 12.70 -17.24
C LYS A 6 0.20 12.23 -16.91
N ILE A 7 0.51 12.10 -15.62
CA ILE A 7 1.87 11.73 -15.16
C ILE A 7 2.16 10.24 -15.38
N ILE A 8 1.17 9.39 -15.11
CA ILE A 8 1.27 7.95 -15.28
C ILE A 8 -0.03 7.43 -15.88
N ASP A 9 0.09 6.53 -16.84
CA ASP A 9 -1.03 5.78 -17.38
C ASP A 9 -1.21 4.44 -16.69
N GLU A 10 -2.25 3.72 -17.08
CA GLU A 10 -2.59 2.43 -16.46
C GLU A 10 -1.46 1.40 -16.63
N ALA A 11 -0.90 1.29 -17.83
CA ALA A 11 0.22 0.40 -18.12
C ALA A 11 1.47 0.80 -17.32
N GLY A 12 1.77 2.09 -17.22
CA GLY A 12 2.86 2.64 -16.41
C GLY A 12 2.69 2.34 -14.92
N LEU A 13 1.47 2.46 -14.40
CA LEU A 13 1.19 2.16 -13.00
C LEU A 13 1.36 0.67 -12.71
N ASN A 14 0.82 -0.20 -13.58
CA ASN A 14 0.96 -1.65 -13.44
C ASN A 14 2.42 -2.11 -13.49
N ARG A 15 3.24 -1.55 -14.41
CA ARG A 15 4.69 -1.80 -14.45
C ARG A 15 5.38 -1.33 -13.18
N THR A 16 5.03 -0.14 -12.68
CA THR A 16 5.60 0.42 -11.46
C THR A 16 5.31 -0.45 -10.24
N ILE A 17 4.06 -0.90 -10.07
CA ILE A 17 3.66 -1.77 -8.97
C ILE A 17 4.39 -3.12 -9.04
N THR A 18 4.52 -3.69 -10.24
CA THR A 18 5.25 -4.94 -10.45
C THR A 18 6.73 -4.79 -10.06
N ARG A 19 7.38 -3.69 -10.48
CA ARG A 19 8.76 -3.36 -10.07
C ARG A 19 8.90 -3.25 -8.55
N LEU A 20 7.98 -2.54 -7.88
CA LEU A 20 7.98 -2.41 -6.43
C LEU A 20 7.85 -3.77 -5.73
N ALA A 21 7.02 -4.67 -6.23
CA ALA A 21 6.88 -6.02 -5.67
C ALA A 21 8.20 -6.81 -5.75
N HIS A 22 8.91 -6.78 -6.88
CA HIS A 22 10.22 -7.40 -7.01
C HIS A 22 11.25 -6.78 -6.05
N GLU A 23 11.32 -5.46 -5.97
CA GLU A 23 12.26 -4.77 -5.07
C GLU A 23 12.01 -5.10 -3.59
N ILE A 24 10.74 -5.24 -3.18
CA ILE A 24 10.38 -5.67 -1.82
C ILE A 24 10.90 -7.09 -1.57
N LEU A 25 10.66 -8.02 -2.48
CA LEU A 25 11.09 -9.41 -2.35
C LEU A 25 12.62 -9.54 -2.30
N GLU A 26 13.32 -8.87 -3.21
CA GLU A 26 14.78 -8.90 -3.29
C GLU A 26 15.43 -8.34 -2.01
N LYS A 27 14.92 -7.22 -1.49
CA LYS A 27 15.46 -6.61 -0.26
C LYS A 27 15.22 -7.44 0.99
N ASN A 28 14.12 -8.19 1.05
CA ASN A 28 13.73 -8.97 2.22
C ASN A 28 14.04 -10.47 2.10
N LYS A 29 14.66 -10.90 0.98
CA LYS A 29 14.99 -12.31 0.67
C LYS A 29 13.76 -13.22 0.65
N GLY A 30 12.66 -12.73 0.09
CA GLY A 30 11.37 -13.42 0.03
C GLY A 30 10.27 -12.70 0.83
N SER A 31 9.08 -13.30 0.86
CA SER A 31 7.89 -12.71 1.50
C SER A 31 7.42 -13.41 2.78
N GLU A 32 8.16 -14.40 3.27
CA GLU A 32 7.75 -15.18 4.46
C GLU A 32 7.60 -14.34 5.73
N ASN A 33 8.43 -13.31 5.92
CA ASN A 33 8.50 -12.51 7.14
C ASN A 33 8.23 -11.01 6.90
N ILE A 34 7.34 -10.69 5.96
CA ILE A 34 6.94 -9.30 5.69
C ILE A 34 5.44 -9.08 5.91
N ILE A 35 5.10 -7.89 6.36
CA ILE A 35 3.72 -7.40 6.49
C ILE A 35 3.63 -6.11 5.67
N LEU A 36 2.53 -5.96 4.94
CA LEU A 36 2.20 -4.74 4.23
C LEU A 36 1.19 -3.94 5.05
N ILE A 37 1.42 -2.64 5.20
CA ILE A 37 0.47 -1.74 5.84
C ILE A 37 0.05 -0.67 4.83
N GLY A 38 -1.23 -0.69 4.46
CA GLY A 38 -1.84 0.29 3.57
C GLY A 38 -2.34 1.50 4.34
N MET A 39 -1.86 2.69 3.99
CA MET A 39 -2.39 3.93 4.57
C MET A 39 -3.75 4.29 3.96
N ARG A 40 -4.76 4.55 4.79
CA ARG A 40 -6.05 5.06 4.34
C ARG A 40 -5.86 6.41 3.61
N THR A 41 -6.56 6.71 2.51
CA THR A 41 -7.55 5.90 1.75
C THR A 41 -6.92 5.17 0.56
N ARG A 42 -6.16 5.86 -0.29
CA ARG A 42 -5.63 5.25 -1.54
C ARG A 42 -4.45 4.30 -1.32
N GLY A 43 -3.75 4.41 -0.19
CA GLY A 43 -2.64 3.52 0.15
C GLY A 43 -3.10 2.09 0.44
N GLU A 44 -4.31 1.90 0.97
CA GLU A 44 -4.98 0.59 1.10
C GLU A 44 -5.05 -0.15 -0.25
N PHE A 45 -5.60 0.50 -1.28
CA PHE A 45 -5.73 -0.10 -2.61
C PHE A 45 -4.37 -0.37 -3.26
N LEU A 46 -3.39 0.51 -3.03
CA LEU A 46 -2.03 0.31 -3.55
C LEU A 46 -1.35 -0.88 -2.87
N ALA A 47 -1.44 -0.96 -1.53
CA ALA A 47 -0.87 -2.06 -0.76
C ALA A 47 -1.51 -3.41 -1.15
N LYS A 48 -2.82 -3.44 -1.38
CA LYS A 48 -3.51 -4.62 -1.90
C LYS A 48 -2.97 -5.06 -3.27
N ARG A 49 -2.81 -4.13 -4.21
CA ARG A 49 -2.22 -4.44 -5.53
C ARG A 49 -0.79 -4.97 -5.43
N ILE A 50 0.01 -4.44 -4.50
CA ILE A 50 1.37 -4.93 -4.24
C ILE A 50 1.31 -6.35 -3.64
N GLN A 51 0.45 -6.60 -2.67
CA GLN A 51 0.23 -7.93 -2.08
C GLN A 51 -0.09 -8.96 -3.16
N ASP A 52 -1.02 -8.63 -4.06
CA ASP A 52 -1.43 -9.54 -5.13
C ASP A 52 -0.27 -9.83 -6.10
N LYS A 53 0.57 -8.81 -6.41
CA LYS A 53 1.78 -9.01 -7.22
C LYS A 53 2.81 -9.89 -6.51
N ILE A 54 3.10 -9.63 -5.24
CA ILE A 54 4.02 -10.46 -4.44
C ILE A 54 3.53 -11.90 -4.40
N THR A 55 2.24 -12.11 -4.11
CA THR A 55 1.61 -13.44 -4.10
C THR A 55 1.74 -14.15 -5.44
N SER A 56 1.59 -13.43 -6.54
CA SER A 56 1.73 -14.03 -7.87
C SER A 56 3.16 -14.52 -8.17
N ILE A 57 4.18 -13.81 -7.64
CA ILE A 57 5.60 -14.06 -7.87
C ILE A 57 6.13 -15.15 -6.92
N ASP A 58 5.94 -14.97 -5.61
CA ASP A 58 6.58 -15.77 -4.55
C ASP A 58 5.66 -16.87 -3.99
N LYS A 59 4.38 -16.92 -4.44
CA LYS A 59 3.34 -17.87 -4.00
C LYS A 59 2.97 -17.81 -2.52
N VAL A 60 3.60 -16.93 -1.75
CA VAL A 60 3.24 -16.60 -0.38
C VAL A 60 2.47 -15.29 -0.38
N THR A 61 1.39 -15.23 0.40
CA THR A 61 0.57 -14.01 0.55
C THR A 61 1.01 -13.29 1.82
N PRO A 62 1.67 -12.11 1.73
CA PRO A 62 1.99 -11.32 2.91
C PRO A 62 0.74 -10.92 3.67
N THR A 63 0.83 -10.76 4.99
CA THR A 63 -0.28 -10.17 5.76
C THR A 63 -0.45 -8.71 5.35
N LEU A 64 -1.71 -8.25 5.19
CA LEU A 64 -2.05 -6.87 4.84
C LEU A 64 -2.88 -6.25 5.97
N GLY A 65 -2.37 -5.17 6.57
CA GLY A 65 -3.11 -4.32 7.49
C GLY A 65 -3.42 -2.96 6.88
N ILE A 66 -4.35 -2.24 7.50
CA ILE A 66 -4.72 -0.87 7.10
C ILE A 66 -4.49 0.06 8.29
N LEU A 67 -3.83 1.19 8.03
CA LEU A 67 -3.60 2.23 9.04
C LEU A 67 -4.33 3.52 8.66
N ASP A 68 -5.20 3.97 9.57
CA ASP A 68 -5.87 5.27 9.48
C ASP A 68 -5.18 6.27 10.42
N ALA A 69 -4.27 7.07 9.86
CA ALA A 69 -3.53 8.07 10.62
C ALA A 69 -4.31 9.37 10.85
N THR A 70 -5.57 9.47 10.43
CA THR A 70 -6.38 10.71 10.51
C THR A 70 -6.39 11.31 11.92
N LEU A 71 -6.43 10.45 12.95
CA LEU A 71 -6.44 10.85 14.37
C LEU A 71 -5.09 11.39 14.89
N TYR A 72 -3.99 11.12 14.19
CA TYR A 72 -2.63 11.51 14.59
C TYR A 72 -2.11 12.73 13.87
N ARG A 73 -2.90 13.32 12.96
CA ARG A 73 -2.48 14.51 12.25
C ARG A 73 -2.80 15.75 13.08
N ASP A 74 -1.86 16.69 13.13
CA ASP A 74 -1.97 17.93 13.93
C ASP A 74 -3.19 18.82 13.55
N ASP A 75 -3.78 18.58 12.38
CA ASP A 75 -4.99 19.21 11.87
C ASP A 75 -6.29 18.67 12.52
N PHE A 76 -6.25 17.61 13.34
CA PHE A 76 -7.40 17.07 14.07
C PHE A 76 -7.50 17.59 15.51
N ARG A 77 -7.91 18.86 15.68
CA ARG A 77 -8.14 19.49 16.99
C ARG A 77 -9.48 19.14 17.66
N THR A 78 -10.17 18.09 17.23
CA THR A 78 -11.49 17.74 17.78
C THR A 78 -11.51 16.29 18.27
N ARG A 79 -11.45 16.18 19.60
CA ARG A 79 -11.50 15.02 20.50
C ARG A 79 -12.22 13.74 20.00
N LEU A 80 -11.55 12.61 20.27
CA LEU A 80 -12.02 11.27 20.71
C LEU A 80 -12.45 10.20 19.66
N LYS A 81 -11.60 9.20 19.46
CA LYS A 81 -11.69 7.79 19.95
C LYS A 81 -10.36 7.09 19.57
N GLN A 82 -9.83 6.20 20.41
CA GLN A 82 -8.57 5.49 20.12
C GLN A 82 -8.65 4.70 18.80
N PRO A 83 -7.56 4.58 18.04
CA PRO A 83 -7.55 3.75 16.83
C PRO A 83 -7.73 2.27 17.22
N GLU A 84 -8.74 1.63 16.64
CA GLU A 84 -8.91 0.17 16.68
C GLU A 84 -8.18 -0.46 15.50
N VAL A 85 -7.38 -1.50 15.77
CA VAL A 85 -6.80 -2.35 14.73
C VAL A 85 -7.85 -3.41 14.40
N SER A 86 -8.33 -3.43 13.15
CA SER A 86 -9.22 -4.47 12.60
C SER A 86 -8.44 -5.42 11.69
#